data_AF-A0A7G9B6I3-F1
#
_entry.id   AF-A0A7G9B6I3-F1
#
_cell.length_a   1.000
_cell.length_b   1.000
_cell.length_c   1.000
_cell.angle_alpha   90.00
_cell.angle_beta   90.00
_cell.angle_gamma   90.00
#
_symmetry.space_group_name_H-M   'P 1'
#
loop_
_entity.id
_entity.type
_entity.pdbx_description
1 polymer ?
#
loop_
_entity_poly.entity_id
_entity_poly.type
_entity_poly.pdbx_seq_one_letter_code
_entity_poly.pdbx_strand_id
1 'polypeptide(L)' 'MADIISFSEFAEEPDLDAMSREQLADYLEAVQEQIKQLDREEPEDMESESYENWGDRHEELEDLADEILERLER' A
#
# COMPACT_ATOMS: atom_id res chain seq x y z
N MET A 1 5.30 4.86 19.87
CA MET A 1 5.92 5.71 18.82
C MET A 1 5.64 4.96 17.54
N ALA A 2 4.73 5.46 16.71
CA ALA A 2 4.50 4.87 15.41
C ALA A 2 5.63 5.39 14.52
N ASP A 3 6.59 4.53 14.21
CA ASP A 3 7.57 4.81 13.17
C ASP A 3 6.79 4.86 11.85
N ILE A 4 6.61 6.09 11.36
CA ILE A 4 6.05 6.36 10.04
C ILE A 4 7.12 5.86 9.07
N ILE A 5 6.92 4.67 8.52
CA ILE A 5 7.80 4.08 7.52
C ILE A 5 7.91 5.09 6.38
N SER A 6 9.07 5.74 6.30
CA SER A 6 9.36 6.71 5.27
C SER A 6 9.71 5.95 4.00
N PHE A 7 8.80 5.98 3.04
CA PHE A 7 8.89 5.27 1.76
C PHE A 7 10.03 5.77 0.84
N SER A 8 10.76 6.81 1.24
CA SER A 8 11.80 7.44 0.40
C SER A 8 13.18 6.75 0.45
N GLU A 9 13.36 5.66 1.22
CA GLU A 9 14.61 4.86 1.22
C GLU A 9 14.48 3.50 0.51
N PHE A 10 13.29 3.14 0.01
CA PHE A 10 13.03 1.86 -0.65
C PHE A 10 13.15 2.00 -2.17
N ALA A 11 14.35 1.74 -2.68
CA ALA A 11 14.53 1.23 -4.04
C ALA A 11 14.44 -0.31 -4.08
N GLU A 12 13.94 -0.95 -3.01
CA GLU A 12 13.67 -2.38 -2.92
C GLU A 12 12.20 -2.54 -2.51
N GLU A 13 11.39 -3.18 -3.35
CA GLU A 13 10.07 -3.66 -2.94
C GLU A 13 10.25 -4.56 -1.69
N PRO A 14 9.39 -4.43 -0.67
CA PRO A 14 9.54 -5.24 0.54
C PRO A 14 9.48 -6.73 0.22
N ASP A 15 10.47 -7.49 0.68
CA ASP A 15 10.51 -8.95 0.50
C ASP A 15 9.43 -9.63 1.37
N LEU A 16 8.25 -9.82 0.79
CA LEU A 16 7.11 -10.46 1.44
C LEU A 16 7.37 -11.93 1.81
N ASP A 17 8.31 -12.61 1.12
CA ASP A 17 8.62 -14.01 1.39
C ASP A 17 9.54 -14.17 2.62
N ALA A 18 10.28 -13.12 2.98
CA ALA A 18 11.09 -13.08 4.21
C ALA A 18 10.28 -12.70 5.46
N MET A 19 9.08 -12.15 5.30
CA MET A 19 8.24 -11.72 6.42
C MET A 19 7.51 -12.90 7.09
N SER A 20 7.43 -12.84 8.42
CA SER A 20 6.55 -13.75 9.17
C SER A 20 5.08 -13.38 8.98
N ARG A 21 4.17 -14.30 9.30
CA ARG A 21 2.72 -14.07 9.22
C ARG A 21 2.24 -12.87 10.03
N GLU A 22 2.84 -12.63 11.20
CA GLU A 22 2.54 -11.46 12.03
C GLU A 22 2.99 -10.17 11.33
N GLN A 23 4.20 -10.16 10.76
CA GLN A 23 4.71 -9.00 10.01
C GLN A 23 3.89 -8.73 8.74
N LEU A 24 3.45 -9.77 8.03
CA LEU A 24 2.55 -9.62 6.88
C LEU A 24 1.20 -9.04 7.29
N ALA A 25 0.65 -9.44 8.43
CA ALA A 25 -0.62 -8.87 8.93
C ALA A 25 -0.47 -7.39 9.33
N ASP A 26 0.61 -7.04 10.03
CA ASP A 26 0.93 -5.65 10.38
C ASP A 26 1.16 -4.81 9.11
N TYR A 27 1.83 -5.38 8.11
CA TYR A 27 2.09 -4.70 6.84
C TYR A 27 0.81 -4.51 6.03
N LEU A 28 -0.08 -5.50 5.99
CA LEU A 28 -1.40 -5.38 5.38
C LEU A 28 -2.22 -4.27 6.03
N GLU A 29 -2.21 -4.17 7.36
CA GLU A 29 -2.91 -3.07 8.06
C GLU A 29 -2.35 -1.71 7.65
N ALA A 30 -1.02 -1.58 7.53
CA ALA A 30 -0.37 -0.36 7.09
C ALA A 30 -0.71 0.00 5.63
N VAL A 31 -0.77 -0.99 4.72
CA VAL A 31 -1.19 -0.77 3.32
C VAL A 31 -2.65 -0.35 3.25
N GLN A 32 -3.55 -1.03 3.97
CA GLN A 32 -4.97 -0.67 4.03
C GLN A 32 -5.23 0.72 4.60
N GLU A 33 -4.45 1.14 5.59
CA GLU A 33 -4.58 2.50 6.15
C GLU A 33 -4.07 3.57 5.16
N GLN A 34 -3.06 3.25 4.35
CA GLN A 34 -2.60 4.13 3.27
C GLN A 34 -3.66 4.25 2.17
N ILE A 35 -4.29 3.15 1.75
CA ILE A 35 -5.40 3.17 0.79
C ILE A 35 -6.53 4.08 1.31
N LYS A 36 -6.96 3.90 2.57
CA LYS A 36 -7.99 4.75 3.17
C LYS A 36 -7.59 6.23 3.29
N GLN A 37 -6.31 6.53 3.41
CA GLN A 37 -5.83 7.91 3.38
C GLN A 37 -5.89 8.45 1.95
N LEU A 38 -5.43 7.67 0.98
CA LEU A 38 -5.43 8.01 -0.42
C LEU A 38 -6.86 8.22 -0.94
N ASP A 39 -7.83 7.39 -0.54
CA ASP A 39 -9.26 7.56 -0.82
C ASP A 39 -9.81 8.93 -0.39
N ARG A 40 -9.33 9.47 0.73
CA ARG A 40 -9.76 10.80 1.21
C ARG A 40 -9.11 11.94 0.43
N GLU A 41 -8.03 11.62 -0.28
CA GLU A 41 -7.27 12.53 -1.12
C GLU A 41 -7.61 12.35 -2.62
N GLU A 42 -8.69 11.61 -2.93
CA GLU A 42 -9.20 11.43 -4.30
C GLU A 42 -9.38 12.80 -4.98
N PRO A 43 -8.70 13.05 -6.12
CA PRO A 43 -8.86 14.29 -6.86
C PRO A 43 -10.27 14.41 -7.44
N GLU A 44 -10.89 15.58 -7.26
CA GLU A 44 -12.24 15.85 -7.79
C GLU A 44 -12.30 15.81 -9.34
N ASP A 45 -11.19 16.15 -10.00
CA ASP A 45 -11.07 16.17 -11.45
C ASP A 45 -10.54 14.84 -11.99
N MET A 46 -11.47 13.99 -12.41
CA MET A 46 -11.21 12.65 -12.95
C MET A 46 -10.46 12.64 -14.29
N GLU A 47 -10.34 13.78 -14.97
CA GLU A 47 -9.58 13.90 -16.23
C GLU A 47 -8.19 14.52 -16.00
N SER A 48 -7.84 14.81 -14.75
CA SER A 48 -6.55 15.41 -14.41
C SER A 48 -5.45 14.36 -14.29
N GLU A 49 -4.22 14.76 -14.63
CA GLU A 49 -3.02 13.95 -14.35
C GLU A 49 -2.89 13.61 -12.85
N SER A 50 -3.46 14.41 -11.96
CA SER A 50 -3.46 14.10 -10.52
C SER A 50 -4.35 12.91 -10.19
N TYR A 51 -5.50 12.78 -10.86
CA TYR A 51 -6.37 11.61 -10.73
C TYR A 51 -5.73 10.36 -11.32
N GLU A 52 -5.07 10.47 -12.48
CA GLU A 52 -4.31 9.36 -13.07
C GLU A 52 -3.21 8.88 -12.11
N ASN A 53 -2.36 9.78 -11.59
CA ASN A 53 -1.32 9.42 -10.62
C ASN A 53 -1.88 8.87 -9.29
N TRP A 54 -3.03 9.38 -8.84
CA TRP A 54 -3.73 8.86 -7.67
C TRP A 54 -4.21 7.43 -7.92
N GLY A 55 -4.78 7.17 -9.10
CA GLY A 55 -5.28 5.87 -9.52
C GLY A 55 -4.15 4.84 -9.64
N ASP A 56 -3.04 5.20 -10.28
CA ASP A 56 -1.86 4.32 -10.39
C ASP A 56 -1.35 3.91 -9.00
N ARG A 57 -1.25 4.89 -8.08
CA ARG A 57 -0.82 4.62 -6.70
C ARG A 57 -1.85 3.79 -5.92
N HIS A 58 -3.14 3.97 -6.20
CA HIS A 58 -4.20 3.20 -5.58
C HIS A 58 -4.14 1.74 -6.04
N GLU A 59 -3.97 1.51 -7.35
CA GLU A 59 -3.82 0.18 -7.96
C GLU A 59 -2.60 -0.55 -7.40
N GLU A 60 -1.43 0.12 -7.32
CA GLU A 60 -0.22 -0.47 -6.73
C GLU A 60 -0.42 -0.93 -5.27
N LEU A 61 -1.17 -0.15 -4.48
CA LEU A 61 -1.46 -0.51 -3.09
C LEU A 61 -2.48 -1.64 -2.98
N GLU A 62 -3.49 -1.68 -3.85
CA GLU A 62 -4.48 -2.76 -3.92
C GLU A 62 -3.82 -4.09 -4.32
N ASP A 63 -3.01 -4.08 -5.37
CA ASP A 63 -2.25 -5.25 -5.83
C ASP A 63 -1.35 -5.80 -4.71
N LEU A 64 -0.65 -4.91 -4.00
CA LEU A 64 0.18 -5.27 -2.87
C LEU A 64 -0.64 -5.85 -1.70
N ALA A 65 -1.79 -5.27 -1.39
CA ALA A 65 -2.66 -5.78 -0.33
C ALA A 65 -3.17 -7.19 -0.65
N ASP A 66 -3.55 -7.43 -1.89
CA ASP A 66 -3.97 -8.74 -2.38
C ASP A 66 -2.81 -9.75 -2.33
N GLU A 67 -1.60 -9.36 -2.73
CA GLU A 67 -0.40 -10.20 -2.64
C GLU A 67 -0.08 -10.65 -1.20
N ILE A 68 -0.29 -9.75 -0.24
CA ILE A 68 -0.09 -10.04 1.19
C ILE A 68 -1.20 -10.97 1.70
N LEU A 69 -2.46 -10.71 1.31
CA LEU A 69 -3.61 -11.55 1.69
C LEU A 69 -3.44 -12.98 1.19
N GLU A 70 -3.07 -13.17 -0.07
CA GLU A 70 -2.80 -14.49 -0.65
C GLU A 70 -1.74 -15.26 0.15
N ARG A 71 -0.69 -14.57 0.62
CA ARG A 71 0.35 -15.18 1.47
C ARG A 71 -0.15 -15.53 2.87
N LEU A 72 -1.01 -14.70 3.46
CA LEU A 72 -1.60 -14.95 4.77
C LEU A 72 -2.58 -16.14 4.78
N GLU A 73 -3.17 -16.45 3.64
CA GLU A 73 -4.13 -17.56 3.46
C GLU A 73 -3.46 -18.91 3.14
N ARG A 74 -2.18 -18.91 2.77
CA ARG A 74 -1.39 -20.11 2.46
C ARG A 74 -0.99 -20.93 3.69
#